data_AF-A0A3P9J0S4-F1
#
_entry.id   AF-A0A3P9J0S4-F1
#
_cell.length_a   1.000
_cell.length_b   1.000
_cell.length_c   1.000
_cell.angle_alpha   90.00
_cell.angle_beta   90.00
_cell.angle_gamma   90.00
#
_symmetry.space_group_name_H-M   'P 1'
#
loop_
_entity.id
_entity.type
_entity.pdbx_description
1 polymer ?
#
loop_
_entity_poly.entity_id
_entity_poly.type
_entity_poly.pdbx_seq_one_letter_code
_entity_poly.pdbx_strand_id
1 'polypeptide(L)'
;MRHSHWVTCGSCTNKTKRLPPRARLLYSSWGGQPLSFRARGSRPRAPASYGQVRGYLFTGSSDRMACPPWPTGRRLVHLDLKGAPPRMEYLLKLIQVFSELGVEGLLVEYEDMFPYGGELQLLQATAQPAYSREDLLLLQDCARSAGLEVIPLVQTFGHMEFVLKHQSMRHLREVPHCLGTLNPHKEEAVKVVLEMLRQVVELHPGVKTLHIGADEVYLLGEGEDSRRWLASPGRTVEQLFLDHVTKVAKAVKEAWPHVTVIMWDDMMREMSGETLKACGLVGLVQPMLWDYNPNLDVEQTVSLLEKYSGAGLSELWAASCFKGSTAVDTCVTSTQSHVDNHLQWLKVAASVSAAVNLKGIAITGWQRYDHLSVLCELMPVALPSLASCLQTLIHGHFAHEAGSRVKELLGVSSVEVEAMERTAADDSRFPGRRLAESIVEISFLLNSEELRFFENNKFVRGWFSPFQRRRKMANPLMCMQIHSQASTYAAALQQKAAAVREEMLRFYPDATAQEWMEEHVGPVMTPIQRIMEETGACVNTQ
;
A
#
# COMPACT_ATOMS: atom_id res chain seq x y z
N MET A 1 -6.22 -56.06 17.36
CA MET A 1 -4.75 -56.16 17.27
C MET A 1 -4.35 -56.19 15.80
N ARG A 2 -3.15 -55.67 15.53
CA ARG A 2 -2.54 -55.37 14.24
C ARG A 2 -2.36 -56.60 13.33
N HIS A 3 -2.48 -56.44 12.01
CA HIS A 3 -1.35 -56.35 11.04
C HIS A 3 -1.73 -56.81 9.61
N SER A 4 -1.31 -56.00 8.62
CA SER A 4 -0.69 -56.34 7.31
C SER A 4 -1.52 -57.11 6.25
N HIS A 5 -1.44 -56.90 4.92
CA HIS A 5 -0.64 -56.05 4.03
C HIS A 5 -1.10 -56.26 2.54
N TRP A 6 -0.94 -55.21 1.71
CA TRP A 6 -0.73 -55.14 0.24
C TRP A 6 -1.66 -55.84 -0.78
N VAL A 7 -2.22 -55.06 -1.73
CA VAL A 7 -2.01 -55.20 -3.20
C VAL A 7 -2.18 -53.82 -3.88
N THR A 8 -1.25 -53.50 -4.79
CA THR A 8 -1.15 -52.32 -5.68
C THR A 8 -1.94 -52.43 -6.98
N CYS A 9 -2.30 -51.27 -7.57
CA CYS A 9 -2.48 -50.86 -8.99
C CYS A 9 -3.79 -50.04 -9.08
N GLY A 10 -3.93 -48.86 -9.69
CA GLY A 10 -3.31 -48.21 -10.83
C GLY A 10 -4.39 -47.31 -11.45
N SER A 11 -4.01 -46.21 -12.11
CA SER A 11 -4.85 -45.22 -12.82
C SER A 11 -5.51 -44.09 -11.98
N CYS A 12 -4.76 -43.00 -11.77
CA CYS A 12 -5.34 -41.67 -11.51
C CYS A 12 -5.47 -40.93 -12.84
N THR A 13 -6.68 -40.85 -13.39
CA THR A 13 -7.01 -39.96 -14.51
C THR A 13 -7.14 -38.52 -14.01
N ASN A 14 -6.32 -37.64 -14.59
CA ASN A 14 -6.39 -36.19 -14.49
C ASN A 14 -7.83 -35.66 -14.68
N LYS A 15 -8.39 -35.05 -13.64
CA LYS A 15 -9.44 -34.02 -13.78
C LYS A 15 -8.90 -32.72 -13.20
N THR A 16 -8.30 -31.91 -14.06
CA THR A 16 -8.03 -30.49 -13.81
C THR A 16 -9.38 -29.76 -13.70
N LYS A 17 -9.86 -29.55 -12.47
CA LYS A 17 -10.90 -28.55 -12.22
C LYS A 17 -10.30 -27.18 -12.52
N ARG A 18 -10.69 -26.58 -13.65
CA ARG A 18 -10.43 -25.18 -13.96
C ARG A 18 -11.11 -24.30 -12.92
N LEU A 19 -10.36 -23.39 -12.31
CA LEU A 19 -10.92 -22.27 -11.53
C LEU A 19 -11.83 -21.42 -12.44
N PRO A 20 -12.94 -20.87 -11.92
CA PRO A 20 -13.86 -20.05 -12.70
C PRO A 20 -13.17 -18.73 -13.17
N PRO A 21 -13.66 -18.11 -14.26
CA PRO A 21 -12.97 -17.00 -14.94
C PRO A 21 -12.72 -15.75 -14.09
N ARG A 22 -13.45 -15.56 -12.99
CA ARG A 22 -13.35 -14.37 -12.11
C ARG A 22 -12.19 -14.39 -11.11
N ALA A 23 -11.59 -15.56 -10.83
CA ALA A 23 -10.40 -15.63 -9.96
C ALA A 23 -9.12 -15.04 -10.59
N ARG A 24 -9.16 -14.64 -11.87
CA ARG A 24 -8.04 -13.95 -12.54
C ARG A 24 -8.00 -12.44 -12.29
N LEU A 25 -9.10 -11.84 -11.83
CA LEU A 25 -9.18 -10.40 -11.58
C LEU A 25 -8.45 -9.98 -10.31
N LEU A 26 -8.35 -10.87 -9.31
CA LEU A 26 -7.64 -10.62 -8.04
C LEU A 26 -6.14 -10.33 -8.20
N TYR A 27 -5.54 -10.52 -9.37
CA TYR A 27 -4.10 -10.27 -9.61
C TYR A 27 -3.85 -9.15 -10.64
N SER A 28 -4.80 -8.83 -11.51
CA SER A 28 -4.60 -7.83 -12.57
C SER A 28 -4.93 -6.40 -12.14
N SER A 29 -5.70 -6.21 -11.06
CA SER A 29 -5.99 -4.88 -10.49
C SER A 29 -4.83 -4.29 -9.69
N TRP A 30 -3.86 -5.11 -9.27
CA TRP A 30 -2.70 -4.73 -8.46
C TRP A 30 -1.43 -4.38 -9.26
N GLY A 31 -1.57 -3.93 -10.52
CA GLY A 31 -0.42 -3.53 -11.36
C GLY A 31 0.54 -4.67 -11.76
N GLY A 32 0.31 -5.91 -11.35
CA GLY A 32 1.14 -7.07 -11.71
C GLY A 32 0.81 -7.63 -13.09
N GLN A 33 1.82 -7.77 -13.96
CA GLN A 33 1.63 -8.50 -15.22
C GLN A 33 1.26 -9.97 -14.97
N PRO A 34 0.30 -10.55 -15.72
CA PRO A 34 -0.01 -11.97 -15.62
C PRO A 34 1.10 -12.82 -16.26
N LEU A 35 1.79 -13.65 -15.46
CA LEU A 35 2.64 -14.73 -15.95
C LEU A 35 1.77 -15.78 -16.67
N SER A 36 1.71 -15.72 -17.99
CA SER A 36 1.06 -16.75 -18.79
C SER A 36 1.96 -17.98 -18.92
N PHE A 37 1.64 -19.06 -18.20
CA PHE A 37 2.21 -20.38 -18.49
C PHE A 37 1.53 -20.97 -19.73
N ARG A 38 2.18 -20.87 -20.88
CA ARG A 38 1.97 -21.80 -22.01
C ARG A 38 3.20 -22.69 -22.15
N ALA A 39 3.04 -23.95 -21.77
CA ALA A 39 3.98 -24.99 -22.09
C ALA A 39 3.99 -25.24 -23.61
N ARG A 40 5.14 -24.99 -24.25
CA ARG A 40 5.67 -25.75 -25.40
C ARG A 40 7.14 -25.38 -25.60
N GLY A 41 7.97 -26.41 -25.65
CA GLY A 41 9.40 -26.32 -25.38
C GLY A 41 10.23 -25.63 -26.46
N SER A 42 11.21 -24.87 -25.99
CA SER A 42 12.57 -24.83 -26.51
C SER A 42 13.48 -24.21 -25.44
N ARG A 43 14.71 -24.73 -25.32
CA ARG A 43 15.64 -24.55 -24.19
C ARG A 43 15.91 -23.07 -23.85
N PRO A 44 15.95 -22.66 -22.57
CA PRO A 44 16.48 -21.34 -22.22
C PRO A 44 18.02 -21.37 -22.15
N ARG A 45 18.65 -20.43 -22.85
CA ARG A 45 20.05 -20.02 -22.59
C ARG A 45 20.06 -19.14 -21.34
N ALA A 46 21.09 -19.30 -20.52
CA ALA A 46 21.31 -18.60 -19.25
C ALA A 46 21.31 -17.06 -19.40
N PRO A 47 20.86 -16.29 -18.39
CA PRO A 47 21.13 -14.86 -18.35
C PRO A 47 22.58 -14.63 -17.95
N ALA A 48 23.25 -13.79 -18.75
CA ALA A 48 24.63 -13.38 -18.52
C ALA A 48 24.72 -12.34 -17.38
N SER A 49 25.85 -12.43 -16.70
CA SER A 49 26.39 -11.62 -15.60
C SER A 49 26.12 -10.12 -15.62
N TYR A 50 25.96 -9.59 -14.40
CA TYR A 50 26.27 -8.22 -13.98
C TYR A 50 27.43 -7.60 -14.79
N GLY A 51 27.13 -6.48 -15.44
CA GLY A 51 28.09 -5.69 -16.20
C GLY A 51 27.85 -4.20 -15.97
N GLN A 52 28.63 -3.63 -15.05
CA GLN A 52 29.19 -2.28 -15.08
C GLN A 52 28.24 -1.11 -15.37
N VAL A 53 27.85 -0.42 -14.29
CA VAL A 53 27.24 0.92 -14.31
C VAL A 53 28.19 1.88 -15.03
N ARG A 54 27.88 2.23 -16.28
CA ARG A 54 28.41 3.42 -16.95
C ARG A 54 27.40 4.54 -16.75
N GLY A 55 27.84 5.58 -16.03
CA GLY A 55 27.08 6.81 -15.87
C GLY A 55 26.71 7.39 -17.24
N TYR A 56 25.41 7.47 -17.50
CA TYR A 56 24.90 8.30 -18.58
C TYR A 56 24.86 9.74 -18.08
N LEU A 57 25.84 10.52 -18.55
CA LEU A 57 25.74 11.97 -18.58
C LEU A 57 24.48 12.35 -19.37
N PHE A 58 23.61 13.12 -18.73
CA PHE A 58 22.47 13.78 -19.37
C PHE A 58 22.97 14.76 -20.44
N THR A 59 23.07 14.29 -21.68
CA THR A 59 23.11 15.16 -22.86
C THR A 59 22.22 14.53 -23.92
N GLY A 60 20.96 14.92 -23.95
CA GLY A 60 19.97 14.45 -24.89
C GLY A 60 18.77 15.39 -24.90
N SER A 61 18.81 16.36 -25.82
CA SER A 61 17.71 17.23 -26.20
C SER A 61 16.48 16.39 -26.60
N SER A 62 15.47 16.39 -25.74
CA SER A 62 14.07 16.27 -26.13
C SER A 62 13.29 17.17 -25.18
N ASP A 63 12.75 18.28 -25.68
CA ASP A 63 11.67 18.98 -25.00
C ASP A 63 10.55 17.97 -24.77
N ARG A 64 10.50 17.37 -23.58
CA ARG A 64 9.26 16.80 -23.05
C ARG A 64 8.37 18.02 -22.88
N MET A 65 7.45 18.25 -23.83
CA MET A 65 6.49 19.36 -23.75
C MET A 65 5.91 19.40 -22.34
N ALA A 66 6.21 20.48 -21.61
CA ALA A 66 5.71 20.66 -20.26
C ALA A 66 4.18 20.63 -20.30
N CYS A 67 3.57 19.76 -19.49
CA CYS A 67 2.13 19.85 -19.29
C CYS A 67 1.84 21.13 -18.47
N PRO A 68 0.64 21.71 -18.57
CA PRO A 68 0.20 22.67 -17.59
C PRO A 68 0.35 22.09 -16.17
N PRO A 69 0.66 22.92 -15.16
CA PRO A 69 0.51 22.53 -13.76
C PRO A 69 -0.85 21.90 -13.50
N TRP A 70 -0.95 21.13 -12.42
CA TRP A 70 -2.24 20.58 -11.98
C TRP A 70 -3.28 21.71 -11.94
N PRO A 71 -4.47 21.52 -12.56
CA PRO A 71 -5.47 22.57 -12.64
C PRO A 71 -5.95 23.00 -11.25
N THR A 72 -6.78 24.04 -11.21
CA THR A 72 -7.42 24.50 -9.97
C THR A 72 -8.05 23.33 -9.20
N GLY A 73 -7.76 23.21 -7.90
CA GLY A 73 -8.24 22.11 -7.07
C GLY A 73 -7.25 21.80 -5.96
N ARG A 74 -7.69 21.04 -4.95
CA ARG A 74 -6.88 20.77 -3.76
C ARG A 74 -5.86 19.66 -4.00
N ARG A 75 -4.62 19.86 -3.54
CA ARG A 75 -3.60 18.80 -3.46
C ARG A 75 -3.62 18.19 -2.06
N LEU A 76 -4.11 16.96 -1.96
CA LEU A 76 -4.22 16.23 -0.70
C LEU A 76 -3.07 15.23 -0.56
N VAL A 77 -2.57 15.04 0.65
CA VAL A 77 -1.70 13.90 0.98
C VAL A 77 -2.50 12.86 1.73
N HIS A 78 -2.44 11.61 1.29
CA HIS A 78 -3.06 10.49 1.99
C HIS A 78 -2.16 10.01 3.14
N LEU A 79 -2.77 9.84 4.30
CA LEU A 79 -2.19 9.17 5.46
C LEU A 79 -2.99 7.90 5.73
N ASP A 80 -2.45 6.77 5.29
CA ASP A 80 -2.91 5.44 5.70
C ASP A 80 -2.22 5.07 7.02
N LEU A 81 -3.00 4.95 8.08
CA LEU A 81 -2.50 4.77 9.44
C LEU A 81 -2.50 3.30 9.88
N LYS A 82 -2.95 2.35 9.05
CA LYS A 82 -3.03 0.94 9.44
C LYS A 82 -1.68 0.26 9.51
N GLY A 83 -1.49 -0.58 10.52
CA GLY A 83 -0.27 -1.37 10.74
C GLY A 83 0.94 -0.57 11.25
N ALA A 84 1.35 0.48 10.53
CA ALA A 84 2.48 1.36 10.89
C ALA A 84 2.06 2.81 11.14
N PRO A 85 1.20 3.08 12.15
CA PRO A 85 0.79 4.42 12.52
C PRO A 85 2.01 5.21 13.02
N PRO A 86 2.35 6.35 12.38
CA PRO A 86 3.39 7.23 12.90
C PRO A 86 2.99 7.79 14.28
N ARG A 87 3.95 7.93 15.19
CA ARG A 87 3.73 8.60 16.48
C ARG A 87 3.23 10.03 16.25
N MET A 88 2.41 10.54 17.18
CA MET A 88 1.80 11.86 17.04
C MET A 88 2.85 12.96 16.83
N GLU A 89 3.94 12.94 17.60
CA GLU A 89 5.02 13.93 17.45
C GLU A 89 5.66 13.93 16.06
N TYR A 90 5.66 12.78 15.38
CA TYR A 90 6.14 12.68 14.02
C TYR A 90 5.10 13.19 13.01
N LEU A 91 3.81 12.86 13.19
CA LEU A 91 2.73 13.40 12.35
C LEU A 91 2.71 14.94 12.36
N LEU A 92 2.89 15.56 13.54
CA LEU A 92 2.92 17.02 13.64
C LEU A 92 4.09 17.64 12.86
N LYS A 93 5.27 16.98 12.84
CA LYS A 93 6.41 17.40 12.02
C LYS A 93 6.13 17.24 10.53
N LEU A 94 5.50 16.13 10.15
CA LEU A 94 5.13 15.87 8.75
C LEU A 94 4.13 16.92 8.24
N ILE A 95 3.15 17.34 9.04
CA ILE A 95 2.20 18.39 8.69
C ILE A 95 2.91 19.70 8.29
N GLN A 96 3.94 20.10 9.03
CA GLN A 96 4.72 21.29 8.70
C GLN A 96 5.44 21.13 7.35
N VAL A 97 6.09 19.97 7.14
CA VAL A 97 6.76 19.67 5.86
C VAL A 97 5.76 19.64 4.71
N PHE A 98 4.57 19.07 4.89
CA PHE A 98 3.52 19.03 3.87
C PHE A 98 3.06 20.44 3.49
N SER A 99 2.85 21.32 4.47
CA SER A 99 2.50 22.72 4.21
C SER A 99 3.60 23.46 3.43
N GLU A 100 4.88 23.30 3.82
CA GLU A 100 6.01 23.89 3.08
C GLU A 100 6.15 23.36 1.64
N LEU A 101 5.75 22.11 1.42
CA LEU A 101 5.75 21.48 0.10
C LEU A 101 4.58 21.96 -0.79
N GLY A 102 3.56 22.59 -0.23
CA GLY A 102 2.40 23.13 -0.96
C GLY A 102 1.16 22.23 -0.96
N VAL A 103 1.04 21.35 0.02
CA VAL A 103 -0.16 20.54 0.31
C VAL A 103 -1.27 21.44 0.84
N GLU A 104 -2.52 21.12 0.53
CA GLU A 104 -3.72 21.90 0.91
C GLU A 104 -4.69 21.11 1.80
N GLY A 105 -4.46 19.82 1.97
CA GLY A 105 -5.23 18.99 2.88
C GLY A 105 -4.66 17.60 3.07
N LEU A 106 -5.22 16.89 4.04
CA LEU A 106 -4.88 15.52 4.41
C LEU A 106 -6.11 14.65 4.17
N LEU A 107 -5.95 13.57 3.41
CA LEU A 107 -6.92 12.48 3.38
C LEU A 107 -6.44 11.46 4.42
N VAL A 108 -7.21 11.21 5.48
CA VAL A 108 -6.74 10.40 6.60
C VAL A 108 -7.58 9.14 6.76
N GLU A 109 -6.98 7.99 6.50
CA GLU A 109 -7.57 6.67 6.71
C GLU A 109 -7.08 6.10 8.04
N TYR A 110 -7.98 6.06 9.03
CA TYR A 110 -7.63 5.65 10.40
C TYR A 110 -7.80 4.14 10.65
N GLU A 111 -8.85 3.53 10.09
CA GLU A 111 -9.27 2.15 10.35
C GLU A 111 -9.17 1.75 11.84
N ASP A 112 -8.37 0.73 12.19
CA ASP A 112 -8.20 0.23 13.57
C ASP A 112 -7.33 1.11 14.47
N MET A 113 -6.79 2.23 13.96
CA MET A 113 -6.10 3.26 14.75
C MET A 113 -7.02 4.39 15.22
N PHE A 114 -8.30 4.38 14.82
CA PHE A 114 -9.28 5.31 15.36
C PHE A 114 -9.72 4.91 16.79
N PRO A 115 -9.87 5.84 17.75
CA PRO A 115 -10.32 5.54 19.11
C PRO A 115 -11.84 5.25 19.19
N TYR A 116 -12.28 4.16 18.57
CA TYR A 116 -13.68 3.76 18.61
C TYR A 116 -14.15 3.48 20.05
N GLY A 117 -15.31 4.00 20.43
CA GLY A 117 -15.92 3.80 21.73
C GLY A 117 -17.06 2.78 21.71
N GLY A 118 -17.53 2.40 22.90
CA GLY A 118 -18.71 1.54 23.08
C GLY A 118 -18.51 0.15 22.49
N GLU A 119 -19.52 -0.37 21.78
CA GLU A 119 -19.48 -1.69 21.15
C GLU A 119 -18.39 -1.80 20.06
N LEU A 120 -18.00 -0.67 19.45
CA LEU A 120 -16.96 -0.61 18.43
C LEU A 120 -15.54 -0.55 19.02
N GLN A 121 -15.37 -0.49 20.34
CA GLN A 121 -14.04 -0.50 20.97
C GLN A 121 -13.22 -1.73 20.55
N LEU A 122 -13.89 -2.86 20.28
CA LEU A 122 -13.23 -4.08 19.82
C LEU A 122 -12.49 -3.90 18.49
N LEU A 123 -12.86 -2.91 17.67
CA LEU A 123 -12.25 -2.63 16.36
C LEU A 123 -10.84 -2.03 16.49
N GLN A 124 -10.50 -1.47 17.66
CA GLN A 124 -9.19 -0.88 17.87
C GLN A 124 -8.09 -1.93 17.77
N ALA A 125 -6.94 -1.51 17.26
CA ALA A 125 -5.77 -2.36 17.19
C ALA A 125 -5.33 -2.87 18.57
N THR A 126 -4.89 -4.13 18.61
CA THR A 126 -4.43 -4.79 19.84
C THR A 126 -2.91 -4.86 19.93
N ALA A 127 -2.20 -4.73 18.79
CA ALA A 127 -0.74 -4.77 18.75
C ALA A 127 -0.12 -3.49 19.34
N GLN A 128 -0.84 -2.37 19.24
CA GLN A 128 -0.46 -1.08 19.82
C GLN A 128 -1.73 -0.25 20.08
N PRO A 129 -1.67 0.74 20.99
CA PRO A 129 -2.79 1.63 21.23
C PRO A 129 -3.19 2.39 19.96
N ALA A 130 -4.49 2.47 19.69
CA ALA A 130 -5.06 3.46 18.78
C ALA A 130 -4.75 4.89 19.26
N TYR A 131 -4.83 5.87 18.35
CA TYR A 131 -4.67 7.28 18.73
C TYR A 131 -5.75 7.68 19.73
N SER A 132 -5.41 8.52 20.69
CA SER A 132 -6.40 9.06 21.64
C SER A 132 -7.34 10.09 20.98
N ARG A 133 -8.41 10.48 21.67
CA ARG A 133 -9.29 11.57 21.19
C ARG A 133 -8.52 12.89 21.13
N GLU A 134 -7.66 13.11 22.11
CA GLU A 134 -6.78 14.28 22.23
C GLU A 134 -5.76 14.32 21.09
N ASP A 135 -5.20 13.17 20.71
CA ASP A 135 -4.31 13.04 19.55
C ASP A 135 -5.00 13.50 18.26
N LEU A 136 -6.23 13.06 18.01
CA LEU A 136 -6.98 13.45 16.81
C LEU A 136 -7.33 14.94 16.78
N LEU A 137 -7.66 15.54 17.94
CA LEU A 137 -7.88 16.98 18.03
C LEU A 137 -6.58 17.77 17.80
N LEU A 138 -5.47 17.30 18.37
CA LEU A 138 -4.15 17.91 18.20
C LEU A 138 -3.69 17.87 16.73
N LEU A 139 -3.89 16.74 16.04
CA LEU A 139 -3.60 16.58 14.62
C LEU A 139 -4.39 17.59 13.79
N GLN A 140 -5.70 17.72 14.03
CA GLN A 140 -6.57 18.63 13.30
C GLN A 140 -6.24 20.09 13.58
N ASP A 141 -5.90 20.44 14.82
CA ASP A 141 -5.49 21.79 15.19
C ASP A 141 -4.18 22.17 14.49
N CYS A 142 -3.20 21.27 14.48
CA CYS A 142 -1.94 21.47 13.78
C CYS A 142 -2.14 21.61 12.26
N ALA A 143 -2.92 20.73 11.65
CA ALA A 143 -3.27 20.80 10.23
C ALA A 143 -3.94 22.13 9.89
N ARG A 144 -4.94 22.55 10.67
CA ARG A 144 -5.66 23.81 10.48
C ARG A 144 -4.74 25.03 10.61
N SER A 145 -3.85 25.04 11.61
CA SER A 145 -2.84 26.10 11.77
C SER A 145 -1.84 26.16 10.60
N ALA A 146 -1.58 25.03 9.94
CA ALA A 146 -0.75 24.93 8.74
C ALA A 146 -1.54 25.17 7.42
N GLY A 147 -2.84 25.52 7.52
CA GLY A 147 -3.71 25.77 6.36
C GLY A 147 -4.21 24.52 5.65
N LEU A 148 -4.10 23.34 6.26
CA LEU A 148 -4.52 22.06 5.70
C LEU A 148 -5.91 21.65 6.20
N GLU A 149 -6.81 21.28 5.29
CA GLU A 149 -8.07 20.61 5.67
C GLU A 149 -7.81 19.13 5.99
N VAL A 150 -8.45 18.58 7.02
CA VAL A 150 -8.46 17.13 7.29
C VAL A 150 -9.75 16.53 6.77
N ILE A 151 -9.63 15.58 5.85
CA ILE A 151 -10.72 14.81 5.26
C ILE A 151 -10.61 13.37 5.80
N PRO A 152 -11.47 12.95 6.74
CA PRO A 152 -11.47 11.56 7.18
C PRO A 152 -11.95 10.63 6.06
N LEU A 153 -11.29 9.48 5.93
CA LEU A 153 -11.69 8.35 5.10
C LEU A 153 -12.12 7.20 6.01
N VAL A 154 -13.31 6.69 5.77
CA VAL A 154 -13.89 5.55 6.50
C VAL A 154 -14.28 4.49 5.49
N GLN A 155 -13.79 3.26 5.70
CA GLN A 155 -14.20 2.12 4.89
C GLN A 155 -15.62 1.68 5.26
N THR A 156 -16.48 1.52 4.24
CA THR A 156 -17.92 1.27 4.45
C THR A 156 -18.46 0.05 3.69
N PHE A 157 -17.62 -0.65 2.92
CA PHE A 157 -18.08 -1.81 2.14
C PHE A 157 -16.99 -2.85 1.87
N GLY A 158 -15.95 -2.46 1.11
CA GLY A 158 -14.68 -3.18 0.99
C GLY A 158 -13.70 -2.75 2.08
N HIS A 159 -12.52 -3.37 2.11
CA HIS A 159 -11.47 -3.14 3.12
C HIS A 159 -11.95 -3.21 4.58
N MET A 160 -12.96 -4.04 4.85
CA MET A 160 -13.55 -4.19 6.18
C MET A 160 -12.83 -5.24 7.03
N GLU A 161 -11.60 -5.66 6.71
CA GLU A 161 -10.88 -6.71 7.42
C GLU A 161 -10.72 -6.39 8.92
N PHE A 162 -10.46 -5.14 9.31
CA PHE A 162 -10.39 -4.78 10.72
C PHE A 162 -11.71 -4.96 11.46
N VAL A 163 -12.84 -4.86 10.78
CA VAL A 163 -14.16 -5.09 11.37
C VAL A 163 -14.50 -6.56 11.36
N LEU A 164 -14.39 -7.19 10.20
CA LEU A 164 -14.92 -8.52 9.96
C LEU A 164 -13.97 -9.62 10.43
N LYS A 165 -12.71 -9.33 10.82
CA LYS A 165 -11.81 -10.30 11.49
C LYS A 165 -12.37 -10.78 12.83
N HIS A 166 -13.16 -9.97 13.51
CA HIS A 166 -13.69 -10.28 14.84
C HIS A 166 -14.76 -11.38 14.79
N GLN A 167 -14.69 -12.31 15.74
CA GLN A 167 -15.62 -13.45 15.80
C GLN A 167 -17.09 -13.00 15.92
N SER A 168 -17.35 -11.94 16.67
CA SER A 168 -18.69 -11.35 16.86
C SER A 168 -19.25 -10.70 15.59
N MET A 169 -18.41 -10.35 14.61
CA MET A 169 -18.82 -9.66 13.37
C MET A 169 -18.79 -10.59 12.15
N ARG A 170 -18.41 -11.87 12.33
CA ARG A 170 -18.20 -12.82 11.23
C ARG A 170 -19.48 -13.06 10.40
N HIS A 171 -20.65 -12.99 11.00
CA HIS A 171 -21.94 -13.18 10.32
C HIS A 171 -22.33 -12.00 9.41
N LEU A 172 -21.61 -10.88 9.50
CA LEU A 172 -21.80 -9.70 8.67
C LEU A 172 -21.02 -9.75 7.34
N ARG A 173 -20.21 -10.79 7.11
CA ARG A 173 -19.45 -10.98 5.87
C ARG A 173 -20.38 -11.36 4.72
N GLU A 174 -20.10 -10.85 3.52
CA GLU A 174 -20.78 -11.27 2.29
C GLU A 174 -20.54 -12.75 2.01
N VAL A 175 -19.26 -13.16 2.09
CA VAL A 175 -18.84 -14.56 1.93
C VAL A 175 -18.09 -14.99 3.20
N PRO A 176 -18.33 -16.19 3.77
CA PRO A 176 -17.75 -16.58 5.06
C PRO A 176 -16.22 -16.53 5.18
N HIS A 177 -15.50 -16.71 4.06
CA HIS A 177 -14.04 -16.70 4.00
C HIS A 177 -13.44 -15.35 3.55
N CYS A 178 -14.27 -14.42 3.10
CA CYS A 178 -13.85 -13.08 2.74
C CYS A 178 -13.85 -12.20 4.00
N LEU A 179 -12.74 -11.53 4.27
CA LEU A 179 -12.61 -10.63 5.41
C LEU A 179 -12.88 -9.17 5.04
N GLY A 180 -12.74 -8.79 3.77
CA GLY A 180 -12.88 -7.39 3.35
C GLY A 180 -14.29 -6.95 2.98
N THR A 181 -15.20 -7.87 2.66
CA THR A 181 -16.50 -7.52 2.08
C THR A 181 -17.67 -7.69 3.05
N LEU A 182 -18.35 -6.59 3.34
CA LEU A 182 -19.57 -6.54 4.13
C LEU A 182 -20.79 -7.10 3.35
N ASN A 183 -21.71 -7.79 4.03
CA ASN A 183 -22.97 -8.23 3.45
C ASN A 183 -23.99 -7.08 3.45
N PRO A 184 -24.41 -6.56 2.28
CA PRO A 184 -25.29 -5.40 2.20
C PRO A 184 -26.74 -5.70 2.62
N HIS A 185 -27.12 -6.98 2.75
CA HIS A 185 -28.47 -7.38 3.16
C HIS A 185 -28.66 -7.43 4.68
N LYS A 186 -27.60 -7.36 5.47
CA LYS A 186 -27.69 -7.35 6.93
C LYS A 186 -27.92 -5.92 7.42
N GLU A 187 -29.05 -5.66 8.08
CA GLU A 187 -29.30 -4.34 8.68
C GLU A 187 -28.25 -3.98 9.74
N GLU A 188 -27.79 -4.97 10.50
CA GLU A 188 -26.72 -4.81 11.49
C GLU A 188 -25.41 -4.34 10.85
N ALA A 189 -25.08 -4.85 9.66
CA ALA A 189 -23.88 -4.42 8.93
C ALA A 189 -23.93 -2.92 8.60
N VAL A 190 -25.08 -2.44 8.12
CA VAL A 190 -25.27 -1.00 7.86
C VAL A 190 -25.24 -0.19 9.16
N LYS A 191 -25.80 -0.70 10.27
CA LYS A 191 -25.73 -0.03 11.58
C LYS A 191 -24.29 0.14 12.06
N VAL A 192 -23.45 -0.89 11.93
CA VAL A 192 -22.02 -0.81 12.27
C VAL A 192 -21.32 0.26 11.43
N VAL A 193 -21.57 0.30 10.12
CA VAL A 193 -21.02 1.32 9.21
C VAL A 193 -21.45 2.74 9.62
N LEU A 194 -22.73 2.96 9.87
CA LEU A 194 -23.24 4.27 10.26
C LEU A 194 -22.72 4.70 11.63
N GLU A 195 -22.52 3.77 12.56
CA GLU A 195 -21.93 4.06 13.87
C GLU A 195 -20.44 4.41 13.76
N MET A 196 -19.67 3.73 12.89
CA MET A 196 -18.29 4.14 12.59
C MET A 196 -18.24 5.56 12.02
N LEU A 197 -19.06 5.86 11.01
CA LEU A 197 -19.13 7.19 10.40
C LEU A 197 -19.52 8.26 11.44
N ARG A 198 -20.49 7.98 12.32
CA ARG A 198 -20.91 8.88 13.40
C ARG A 198 -19.76 9.21 14.33
N GLN A 199 -19.05 8.20 14.83
CA GLN A 199 -17.94 8.43 15.75
C GLN A 199 -16.80 9.22 15.08
N VAL A 200 -16.49 8.93 13.82
CA VAL A 200 -15.45 9.65 13.07
C VAL A 200 -15.84 11.11 12.85
N VAL A 201 -17.06 11.38 12.38
CA VAL A 201 -17.54 12.75 12.15
C VAL A 201 -17.61 13.56 13.45
N GLU A 202 -18.06 12.97 14.55
CA GLU A 202 -18.10 13.65 15.85
C GLU A 202 -16.71 14.04 16.36
N LEU A 203 -15.67 13.27 16.00
CA LEU A 203 -14.29 13.57 16.34
C LEU A 203 -13.59 14.48 15.33
N HIS A 204 -14.30 14.92 14.28
CA HIS A 204 -13.84 15.91 13.30
C HIS A 204 -14.73 17.17 13.32
N PRO A 205 -14.63 18.01 14.37
CA PRO A 205 -15.50 19.17 14.51
C PRO A 205 -15.33 20.14 13.33
N GLY A 206 -16.44 20.46 12.67
CA GLY A 206 -16.44 21.34 11.48
C GLY A 206 -16.02 20.65 10.18
N VAL A 207 -16.05 19.31 10.12
CA VAL A 207 -15.79 18.55 8.89
C VAL A 207 -16.66 19.05 7.74
N LYS A 208 -16.03 19.30 6.59
CA LYS A 208 -16.70 19.75 5.36
C LYS A 208 -16.81 18.65 4.33
N THR A 209 -15.91 17.68 4.39
CA THR A 209 -15.75 16.62 3.41
C THR A 209 -15.46 15.31 4.13
N LEU A 210 -16.10 14.23 3.71
CA LEU A 210 -15.95 12.88 4.24
C LEU A 210 -15.77 11.91 3.07
N HIS A 211 -14.77 11.04 3.14
CA HIS A 211 -14.58 9.96 2.17
C HIS A 211 -15.15 8.65 2.73
N ILE A 212 -16.08 8.01 2.04
CA ILE A 212 -16.77 6.78 2.52
C ILE A 212 -16.17 5.47 1.98
N GLY A 213 -15.03 5.55 1.30
CA GLY A 213 -14.30 4.39 0.79
C GLY A 213 -15.12 3.66 -0.28
N ALA A 214 -15.44 2.39 0.02
CA ALA A 214 -16.31 1.50 -0.77
C ALA A 214 -15.69 0.98 -2.08
N ASP A 215 -14.37 0.86 -2.11
CA ASP A 215 -13.57 0.23 -3.15
C ASP A 215 -13.49 -1.30 -3.02
N GLU A 216 -13.07 -1.96 -4.09
CA GLU A 216 -12.55 -3.33 -4.10
C GLU A 216 -13.48 -4.42 -3.54
N VAL A 217 -14.79 -4.28 -3.78
CA VAL A 217 -15.83 -5.21 -3.28
C VAL A 217 -15.95 -6.46 -4.18
N TYR A 218 -14.83 -7.15 -4.42
CA TYR A 218 -14.66 -8.12 -5.50
C TYR A 218 -15.54 -9.38 -5.43
N LEU A 219 -15.97 -9.77 -4.22
CA LEU A 219 -16.81 -10.98 -4.01
C LEU A 219 -18.31 -10.65 -3.82
N LEU A 220 -18.71 -9.42 -4.11
CA LEU A 220 -20.11 -8.99 -4.03
C LEU A 220 -21.02 -9.86 -4.92
N GLY A 221 -22.14 -10.32 -4.37
CA GLY A 221 -23.08 -11.18 -5.08
C GLY A 221 -22.82 -12.67 -4.89
N GLU A 222 -21.70 -13.05 -4.29
CA GLU A 222 -21.36 -14.44 -3.98
C GLU A 222 -21.85 -14.89 -2.59
N GLY A 223 -22.45 -14.00 -1.79
CA GLY A 223 -23.12 -14.38 -0.55
C GLY A 223 -24.42 -15.16 -0.81
N GLU A 224 -24.89 -15.94 0.17
CA GLU A 224 -26.17 -16.64 0.04
C GLU A 224 -27.35 -15.68 -0.08
N ASP A 225 -27.37 -14.64 0.74
CA ASP A 225 -28.42 -13.62 0.73
C ASP A 225 -28.40 -12.85 -0.61
N SER A 226 -27.22 -12.46 -1.08
CA SER A 226 -27.03 -11.77 -2.36
C SER A 226 -27.37 -12.65 -3.56
N ARG A 227 -27.00 -13.94 -3.57
CA ARG A 227 -27.45 -14.89 -4.61
C ARG A 227 -28.97 -15.03 -4.64
N ARG A 228 -29.62 -15.09 -3.48
CA ARG A 228 -31.09 -15.14 -3.38
C ARG A 228 -31.71 -13.84 -3.91
N TRP A 229 -31.10 -12.70 -3.60
CA TRP A 229 -31.55 -11.41 -4.11
C TRP A 229 -31.39 -11.31 -5.63
N LEU A 230 -30.24 -11.68 -6.17
CA LEU A 230 -29.90 -11.66 -7.61
C LEU A 230 -30.73 -12.63 -8.45
N ALA A 231 -31.37 -13.63 -7.82
CA ALA A 231 -32.25 -14.56 -8.53
C ALA A 231 -33.54 -13.90 -9.06
N SER A 232 -33.94 -12.73 -8.53
CA SER A 232 -35.12 -12.04 -9.05
C SER A 232 -34.80 -11.31 -10.38
N PRO A 233 -35.73 -11.30 -11.36
CA PRO A 233 -35.50 -10.66 -12.65
C PRO A 233 -35.12 -9.18 -12.54
N GLY A 234 -34.17 -8.74 -13.37
CA GLY A 234 -33.75 -7.34 -13.47
C GLY A 234 -32.75 -6.89 -12.40
N ARG A 235 -32.34 -7.79 -11.49
CA ARG A 235 -31.35 -7.52 -10.45
C ARG A 235 -29.93 -7.82 -10.90
N THR A 236 -28.99 -6.93 -10.56
CA THR A 236 -27.59 -7.08 -10.93
C THR A 236 -26.64 -6.77 -9.77
N VAL A 237 -25.37 -7.18 -9.89
CA VAL A 237 -24.36 -6.90 -8.85
C VAL A 237 -24.07 -5.40 -8.76
N GLU A 238 -24.14 -4.70 -9.89
CA GLU A 238 -24.01 -3.24 -9.94
C GLU A 238 -25.12 -2.57 -9.12
N GLN A 239 -26.36 -3.06 -9.20
CA GLN A 239 -27.45 -2.56 -8.37
C GLN A 239 -27.25 -2.87 -6.89
N LEU A 240 -26.75 -4.06 -6.52
CA LEU A 240 -26.37 -4.34 -5.12
C LEU A 240 -25.37 -3.32 -4.59
N PHE A 241 -24.36 -3.02 -5.39
CA PHE A 241 -23.35 -2.04 -5.03
C PHE A 241 -23.97 -0.66 -4.82
N LEU A 242 -24.69 -0.18 -5.83
CA LEU A 242 -25.32 1.15 -5.85
C LEU A 242 -26.35 1.32 -4.72
N ASP A 243 -27.16 0.31 -4.42
CA ASP A 243 -28.15 0.34 -3.34
C ASP A 243 -27.47 0.56 -1.98
N HIS A 244 -26.37 -0.15 -1.71
CA HIS A 244 -25.61 -0.01 -0.45
C HIS A 244 -24.97 1.37 -0.32
N VAL A 245 -24.19 1.80 -1.32
CA VAL A 245 -23.48 3.09 -1.24
C VAL A 245 -24.45 4.27 -1.24
N THR A 246 -25.57 4.18 -1.97
CA THR A 246 -26.62 5.20 -1.95
C THR A 246 -27.27 5.27 -0.57
N LYS A 247 -27.53 4.13 0.08
CA LYS A 247 -28.09 4.09 1.43
C LYS A 247 -27.16 4.74 2.44
N VAL A 248 -25.86 4.42 2.40
CA VAL A 248 -24.85 5.00 3.29
C VAL A 248 -24.73 6.51 3.04
N ALA A 249 -24.57 6.94 1.78
CA ALA A 249 -24.41 8.35 1.45
C ALA A 249 -25.66 9.20 1.77
N LYS A 250 -26.88 8.65 1.60
CA LYS A 250 -28.11 9.32 2.04
C LYS A 250 -28.15 9.49 3.55
N ALA A 251 -27.82 8.45 4.32
CA ALA A 251 -27.78 8.55 5.78
C ALA A 251 -26.76 9.59 6.27
N VAL A 252 -25.59 9.67 5.62
CA VAL A 252 -24.59 10.74 5.89
C VAL A 252 -25.17 12.12 5.60
N LYS A 253 -25.85 12.32 4.46
CA LYS A 253 -26.47 13.61 4.12
C LYS A 253 -27.66 13.97 5.00
N GLU A 254 -28.42 13.00 5.48
CA GLU A 254 -29.51 13.23 6.42
C GLU A 254 -28.97 13.68 7.78
N ALA A 255 -27.92 13.04 8.28
CA ALA A 255 -27.28 13.39 9.55
C ALA A 255 -26.46 14.69 9.47
N TRP A 256 -25.73 14.90 8.37
CA TRP A 256 -24.86 16.05 8.16
C TRP A 256 -25.02 16.65 6.74
N PRO A 257 -26.09 17.44 6.51
CA PRO A 257 -26.43 17.94 5.16
C PRO A 257 -25.36 18.78 4.48
N HIS A 258 -24.46 19.40 5.27
CA HIS A 258 -23.38 20.25 4.80
C HIS A 258 -22.14 19.47 4.35
N VAL A 259 -22.01 18.19 4.72
CA VAL A 259 -20.82 17.38 4.41
C VAL A 259 -20.84 16.95 2.96
N THR A 260 -19.77 17.23 2.23
CA THR A 260 -19.52 16.67 0.90
C THR A 260 -19.03 15.23 1.05
N VAL A 261 -19.60 14.31 0.27
CA VAL A 261 -19.26 12.88 0.33
C VAL A 261 -18.41 12.53 -0.87
N ILE A 262 -17.23 11.96 -0.63
CA ILE A 262 -16.34 11.40 -1.65
C ILE A 262 -16.39 9.87 -1.56
N MET A 263 -16.28 9.18 -2.69
CA MET A 263 -16.25 7.71 -2.77
C MET A 263 -15.27 7.28 -3.86
N TRP A 264 -14.59 6.15 -3.69
CA TRP A 264 -13.75 5.58 -4.74
C TRP A 264 -14.59 5.17 -5.96
N ASP A 265 -14.00 5.23 -7.15
CA ASP A 265 -14.74 5.03 -8.40
C ASP A 265 -14.76 3.59 -8.94
N ASP A 266 -13.83 2.73 -8.51
CA ASP A 266 -13.43 1.50 -9.23
C ASP A 266 -14.60 0.55 -9.50
N MET A 267 -15.50 0.42 -8.53
CA MET A 267 -16.69 -0.43 -8.64
C MET A 267 -17.70 0.07 -9.69
N MET A 268 -17.58 1.32 -10.15
CA MET A 268 -18.45 1.94 -11.17
C MET A 268 -17.86 1.90 -12.60
N ARG A 269 -16.61 1.47 -12.78
CA ARG A 269 -15.89 1.60 -14.06
C ARG A 269 -16.54 0.86 -15.22
N GLU A 270 -17.10 -0.32 -14.98
CA GLU A 270 -17.76 -1.14 -16.01
C GLU A 270 -19.24 -0.79 -16.20
N MET A 271 -19.79 0.10 -15.37
CA MET A 271 -21.21 0.49 -15.46
C MET A 271 -21.47 1.35 -16.71
N SER A 272 -22.64 1.14 -17.32
CA SER A 272 -23.08 1.94 -18.46
C SER A 272 -23.44 3.37 -18.04
N GLY A 273 -23.36 4.32 -18.97
CA GLY A 273 -23.77 5.71 -18.69
C GLY A 273 -25.24 5.84 -18.28
N GLU A 274 -26.13 4.99 -18.79
CA GLU A 274 -27.55 4.96 -18.39
C GLU A 274 -27.72 4.46 -16.94
N THR A 275 -27.00 3.41 -16.57
CA THR A 275 -26.95 2.89 -15.19
C THR A 275 -26.46 3.97 -14.23
N LEU A 276 -25.38 4.68 -14.59
CA LEU A 276 -24.82 5.76 -13.78
C LEU A 276 -25.76 6.96 -13.66
N LYS A 277 -26.52 7.30 -14.70
CA LYS A 277 -27.55 8.35 -14.61
C LYS A 277 -28.67 7.97 -13.65
N ALA A 278 -29.05 6.69 -13.63
CA ALA A 278 -30.14 6.17 -12.81
C ALA A 278 -29.70 5.74 -11.40
N CYS A 279 -28.40 5.77 -11.08
CA CYS A 279 -27.85 5.14 -9.88
C CYS A 279 -28.22 5.81 -8.55
N GLY A 280 -28.76 7.03 -8.58
CA GLY A 280 -29.13 7.79 -7.37
C GLY A 280 -27.95 8.47 -6.65
N LEU A 281 -26.73 8.37 -7.19
CA LEU A 281 -25.53 9.02 -6.65
C LEU A 281 -25.31 10.46 -7.15
N VAL A 282 -25.98 10.86 -8.24
CA VAL A 282 -25.89 12.20 -8.82
C VAL A 282 -26.28 13.26 -7.78
N GLY A 283 -25.38 14.19 -7.50
CA GLY A 283 -25.54 15.22 -6.46
C GLY A 283 -25.38 14.72 -5.02
N LEU A 284 -25.20 13.42 -4.82
CA LEU A 284 -25.04 12.79 -3.51
C LEU A 284 -23.57 12.59 -3.15
N VAL A 285 -22.76 12.10 -4.12
CA VAL A 285 -21.34 11.78 -3.94
C VAL A 285 -20.47 12.40 -5.05
N GLN A 286 -19.19 12.57 -4.75
CA GLN A 286 -18.13 12.96 -5.69
C GLN A 286 -17.20 11.76 -5.90
N PRO A 287 -17.14 11.15 -7.09
CA PRO A 287 -16.24 10.04 -7.35
C PRO A 287 -14.76 10.48 -7.34
N MET A 288 -13.90 9.66 -6.74
CA MET A 288 -12.44 9.80 -6.79
C MET A 288 -11.84 8.66 -7.61
N LEU A 289 -11.29 8.98 -8.78
CA LEU A 289 -10.59 8.01 -9.63
C LEU A 289 -9.18 7.78 -9.15
N TRP A 290 -8.83 6.52 -8.90
CA TRP A 290 -7.46 6.13 -8.59
C TRP A 290 -6.82 5.31 -9.72
N ASP A 291 -5.60 5.66 -10.10
CA ASP A 291 -4.73 4.85 -10.96
C ASP A 291 -3.27 5.15 -10.62
N TYR A 292 -2.57 4.12 -10.20
CA TYR A 292 -1.21 4.20 -9.67
C TYR A 292 -0.15 3.76 -10.68
N ASN A 293 -0.56 3.35 -11.88
CA ASN A 293 0.36 2.86 -12.90
C ASN A 293 1.23 4.02 -13.44
N PRO A 294 2.57 3.88 -13.48
CA PRO A 294 3.45 4.86 -14.12
C PRO A 294 3.17 5.05 -15.63
N ASN A 295 2.53 4.05 -16.25
CA ASN A 295 2.11 4.05 -17.64
C ASN A 295 0.57 4.02 -17.77
N LEU A 296 -0.13 4.66 -16.84
CA LEU A 296 -1.58 4.95 -16.88
C LEU A 296 -2.05 5.26 -18.31
N ASP A 297 -3.13 4.60 -18.75
CA ASP A 297 -3.77 4.87 -20.05
C ASP A 297 -4.56 6.19 -19.96
N VAL A 298 -3.97 7.25 -20.52
CA VAL A 298 -4.52 8.60 -20.50
C VAL A 298 -5.86 8.67 -21.23
N GLU A 299 -5.99 8.02 -22.39
CA GLU A 299 -7.22 8.08 -23.21
C GLU A 299 -8.37 7.37 -22.51
N GLN A 300 -8.11 6.18 -21.98
CA GLN A 300 -9.12 5.42 -21.23
C GLN A 300 -9.57 6.18 -19.98
N THR A 301 -8.64 6.82 -19.28
CA THR A 301 -8.94 7.56 -18.04
C THR A 301 -9.73 8.84 -18.31
N VAL A 302 -9.39 9.58 -19.37
CA VAL A 302 -10.19 10.71 -19.84
C VAL A 302 -11.60 10.26 -20.20
N SER A 303 -11.73 9.17 -20.96
CA SER A 303 -13.04 8.63 -21.34
C SER A 303 -13.89 8.25 -20.12
N LEU A 304 -13.27 7.72 -19.07
CA LEU A 304 -13.95 7.36 -17.82
C LEU A 304 -14.45 8.60 -17.07
N LEU A 305 -13.61 9.62 -16.92
CA LEU A 305 -13.99 10.90 -16.29
C LEU A 305 -15.15 11.58 -17.05
N GLU A 306 -15.08 11.59 -18.38
CA GLU A 306 -16.14 12.14 -19.23
C GLU A 306 -17.43 11.32 -19.17
N LYS A 307 -17.34 9.99 -19.03
CA LYS A 307 -18.51 9.14 -18.81
C LYS A 307 -19.22 9.49 -17.49
N TYR A 308 -18.47 9.69 -16.41
CA TYR A 308 -19.05 10.10 -15.12
C TYR A 308 -19.68 11.49 -15.20
N SER A 309 -18.97 12.47 -15.78
CA SER A 309 -19.52 13.82 -15.97
C SER A 309 -20.78 13.81 -16.85
N GLY A 310 -20.76 13.07 -17.97
CA GLY A 310 -21.91 12.89 -18.86
C GLY A 310 -23.10 12.17 -18.22
N ALA A 311 -22.88 11.46 -17.11
CA ALA A 311 -23.91 10.86 -16.28
C ALA A 311 -24.46 11.79 -15.18
N GLY A 312 -23.89 12.98 -15.02
CA GLY A 312 -24.26 13.98 -14.00
C GLY A 312 -23.35 13.98 -12.76
N LEU A 313 -22.35 13.10 -12.70
CA LEU A 313 -21.31 13.10 -11.66
C LEU A 313 -20.18 14.04 -12.09
N SER A 314 -20.46 15.35 -12.13
CA SER A 314 -19.54 16.35 -12.71
C SER A 314 -18.39 16.75 -11.80
N GLU A 315 -18.56 16.61 -10.48
CA GLU A 315 -17.56 16.97 -9.47
C GLU A 315 -16.69 15.74 -9.15
N LEU A 316 -15.49 15.70 -9.73
CA LEU A 316 -14.64 14.51 -9.76
C LEU A 316 -13.29 14.79 -9.09
N TRP A 317 -12.68 13.74 -8.53
CA TRP A 317 -11.35 13.78 -7.93
C TRP A 317 -10.42 12.79 -8.63
N ALA A 318 -9.12 13.09 -8.60
CA ALA A 318 -8.07 12.16 -9.00
C ALA A 318 -7.33 11.62 -7.77
N ALA A 319 -6.70 10.47 -7.92
CA ALA A 319 -5.80 9.89 -6.93
C ALA A 319 -4.59 9.23 -7.61
N SER A 320 -3.43 9.84 -7.40
CA SER A 320 -2.10 9.32 -7.75
C SER A 320 -1.48 8.65 -6.52
N CYS A 321 -0.23 8.20 -6.63
CA CYS A 321 0.48 7.56 -5.50
C CYS A 321 1.94 8.01 -5.37
N PHE A 322 2.45 8.10 -4.15
CA PHE A 322 3.87 8.39 -3.87
C PHE A 322 4.62 7.25 -3.17
N LYS A 323 3.88 6.25 -2.68
CA LYS A 323 4.38 4.97 -2.10
C LYS A 323 3.25 3.94 -2.07
N GLY A 324 3.58 2.68 -1.78
CA GLY A 324 2.59 1.64 -1.48
C GLY A 324 1.84 1.09 -2.69
N SER A 325 2.39 1.28 -3.90
CA SER A 325 1.76 0.82 -5.16
C SER A 325 2.73 0.20 -6.16
N THR A 326 4.02 0.11 -5.83
CA THR A 326 5.04 -0.51 -6.69
C THR A 326 4.94 -2.04 -6.68
N ALA A 327 5.01 -2.62 -5.50
CA ALA A 327 4.73 -4.03 -5.22
C ALA A 327 4.35 -4.20 -3.75
N VAL A 328 3.64 -5.29 -3.44
CA VAL A 328 3.10 -5.60 -2.10
C VAL A 328 4.13 -5.56 -0.98
N ASP A 329 5.40 -5.91 -1.27
CA ASP A 329 6.50 -6.07 -0.33
C ASP A 329 7.63 -5.05 -0.53
N THR A 330 7.37 -3.96 -1.27
CA THR A 330 8.39 -2.94 -1.53
C THR A 330 8.80 -2.25 -0.22
N CYS A 331 10.11 -2.20 0.04
CA CYS A 331 10.68 -1.54 1.21
C CYS A 331 11.30 -0.18 0.90
N VAL A 332 11.91 -0.03 -0.29
CA VAL A 332 12.58 1.20 -0.74
C VAL A 332 11.81 1.78 -1.92
N THR A 333 11.36 3.02 -1.77
CA THR A 333 10.47 3.68 -2.74
C THR A 333 11.21 4.04 -4.03
N SER A 334 10.58 3.78 -5.18
CA SER A 334 11.06 4.29 -6.47
C SER A 334 10.46 5.67 -6.77
N THR A 335 11.23 6.74 -6.51
CA THR A 335 10.77 8.12 -6.77
C THR A 335 10.38 8.30 -8.25
N GLN A 336 11.21 7.82 -9.18
CA GLN A 336 10.94 7.96 -10.61
C GLN A 336 9.60 7.33 -11.04
N SER A 337 9.26 6.13 -10.56
CA SER A 337 8.00 5.46 -10.90
C SER A 337 6.78 6.30 -10.48
N HIS A 338 6.82 6.87 -9.28
CA HIS A 338 5.73 7.71 -8.79
C HIS A 338 5.67 9.06 -9.52
N VAL A 339 6.82 9.67 -9.85
CA VAL A 339 6.86 10.86 -10.71
C VAL A 339 6.25 10.58 -12.08
N ASP A 340 6.54 9.42 -12.68
CA ASP A 340 5.96 9.02 -13.97
C ASP A 340 4.44 8.89 -13.90
N ASN A 341 3.89 8.32 -12.81
CA ASN A 341 2.44 8.29 -12.57
C ASN A 341 1.83 9.70 -12.53
N HIS A 342 2.47 10.64 -11.83
CA HIS A 342 2.01 12.04 -11.76
C HIS A 342 2.08 12.75 -13.12
N LEU A 343 3.10 12.45 -13.94
CA LEU A 343 3.19 12.98 -15.31
C LEU A 343 2.05 12.48 -16.20
N GLN A 344 1.58 11.24 -16.03
CA GLN A 344 0.41 10.76 -16.76
C GLN A 344 -0.88 11.43 -16.27
N TRP A 345 -1.04 11.62 -14.96
CA TRP A 345 -2.18 12.35 -14.38
C TRP A 345 -2.25 13.81 -14.86
N LEU A 346 -1.11 14.49 -15.04
CA LEU A 346 -1.07 15.83 -15.63
C LEU A 346 -1.57 15.83 -17.09
N LYS A 347 -1.25 14.80 -17.88
CA LYS A 347 -1.78 14.66 -19.24
C LYS A 347 -3.28 14.40 -19.24
N VAL A 348 -3.79 13.58 -18.31
CA VAL A 348 -5.24 13.37 -18.12
C VAL A 348 -5.91 14.70 -17.83
N ALA A 349 -5.42 15.44 -16.83
CA ALA A 349 -5.98 16.73 -16.44
C ALA A 349 -5.94 17.77 -17.57
N ALA A 350 -4.91 17.74 -18.43
CA ALA A 350 -4.82 18.61 -19.60
C ALA A 350 -5.73 18.19 -20.77
N SER A 351 -6.21 16.94 -20.79
CA SER A 351 -6.97 16.35 -21.91
C SER A 351 -8.47 16.23 -21.65
N VAL A 352 -8.91 16.28 -20.40
CA VAL A 352 -10.35 16.23 -20.07
C VAL A 352 -11.10 17.46 -20.58
N SER A 353 -12.33 17.26 -21.05
CA SER A 353 -13.19 18.37 -21.46
C SER A 353 -13.58 19.28 -20.30
N ALA A 354 -13.94 20.54 -20.61
CA ALA A 354 -14.37 21.54 -19.64
C ALA A 354 -15.65 21.17 -18.85
N ALA A 355 -16.35 20.10 -19.23
CA ALA A 355 -17.49 19.56 -18.48
C ALA A 355 -17.06 18.76 -17.24
N VAL A 356 -15.81 18.31 -17.17
CA VAL A 356 -15.25 17.61 -16.00
C VAL A 356 -14.72 18.65 -15.02
N ASN A 357 -15.32 18.74 -13.83
CA ASN A 357 -14.85 19.61 -12.77
C ASN A 357 -13.94 18.83 -11.81
N LEU A 358 -12.63 18.87 -12.06
CA LEU A 358 -11.63 18.28 -11.16
C LEU A 358 -11.50 19.12 -9.89
N LYS A 359 -11.94 18.58 -8.75
CA LYS A 359 -11.91 19.26 -7.45
C LYS A 359 -10.55 19.19 -6.77
N GLY A 360 -9.71 18.26 -7.18
CA GLY A 360 -8.37 18.07 -6.64
C GLY A 360 -7.79 16.71 -6.96
N ILE A 361 -6.63 16.45 -6.36
CA ILE A 361 -5.89 15.19 -6.44
C ILE A 361 -5.43 14.76 -5.06
N ALA A 362 -5.65 13.49 -4.71
CA ALA A 362 -5.06 12.85 -3.55
C ALA A 362 -3.78 12.11 -3.95
N ILE A 363 -2.66 12.43 -3.32
CA ILE A 363 -1.38 11.78 -3.53
C ILE A 363 -1.28 10.66 -2.49
N THR A 364 -1.64 9.45 -2.90
CA THR A 364 -1.85 8.33 -1.98
C THR A 364 -0.55 7.68 -1.50
N GLY A 365 -0.53 7.28 -0.23
CA GLY A 365 0.60 6.58 0.36
C GLY A 365 0.15 5.42 1.23
N TRP A 366 -0.20 4.30 0.58
CA TRP A 366 -0.69 3.10 1.25
C TRP A 366 0.37 2.47 2.15
N GLN A 367 -0.06 1.96 3.29
CA GLN A 367 0.82 1.34 4.27
C GLN A 367 0.89 -0.18 4.11
N ARG A 368 -0.17 -0.78 3.56
CA ARG A 368 -0.30 -2.19 3.17
C ARG A 368 -1.53 -2.32 2.25
N TYR A 369 -1.63 -3.42 1.51
CA TYR A 369 -2.72 -3.64 0.53
C TYR A 369 -4.02 -4.09 1.20
N ASP A 370 -3.91 -4.84 2.29
CA ASP A 370 -5.02 -5.18 3.19
C ASP A 370 -4.47 -5.38 4.63
N HIS A 371 -5.33 -5.55 5.64
CA HIS A 371 -4.89 -5.72 7.04
C HIS A 371 -4.01 -6.94 7.32
N LEU A 372 -3.95 -7.91 6.41
CA LEU A 372 -3.20 -9.15 6.55
C LEU A 372 -1.94 -9.18 5.68
N SER A 373 -1.81 -8.27 4.72
CA SER A 373 -0.59 -8.14 3.92
C SER A 373 0.54 -7.50 4.72
N VAL A 374 1.77 -7.68 4.27
CA VAL A 374 2.97 -7.05 4.85
C VAL A 374 2.94 -5.53 4.68
N LEU A 375 3.78 -4.83 5.44
CA LEU A 375 4.00 -3.40 5.27
C LEU A 375 4.67 -3.10 3.92
N CYS A 376 4.19 -2.05 3.27
CA CYS A 376 4.89 -1.40 2.16
C CYS A 376 5.88 -0.35 2.69
N GLU A 377 6.34 0.55 1.82
CA GLU A 377 7.34 1.56 2.18
C GLU A 377 6.83 2.47 3.31
N LEU A 378 7.70 2.72 4.28
CA LEU A 378 7.41 3.59 5.43
C LEU A 378 7.53 5.07 5.03
N MET A 379 6.78 5.92 5.72
CA MET A 379 6.72 7.37 5.45
C MET A 379 8.10 8.06 5.39
N PRO A 380 9.05 7.82 6.33
CA PRO A 380 10.39 8.41 6.23
C PRO A 380 11.08 8.10 4.90
N VAL A 381 11.00 6.86 4.43
CA VAL A 381 11.68 6.40 3.20
C VAL A 381 11.04 7.05 1.97
N ALA A 382 9.73 7.24 2.00
CA ALA A 382 8.95 7.77 0.88
C ALA A 382 8.88 9.31 0.79
N LEU A 383 9.37 10.05 1.80
CA LEU A 383 9.22 11.51 1.82
C LEU A 383 9.85 12.25 0.61
N PRO A 384 11.04 11.85 0.09
CA PRO A 384 11.57 12.42 -1.14
C PRO A 384 10.68 12.14 -2.36
N SER A 385 10.06 10.95 -2.43
CA SER A 385 9.09 10.60 -3.48
C SER A 385 7.87 11.51 -3.41
N LEU A 386 7.28 11.68 -2.23
CA LEU A 386 6.15 12.60 -2.01
C LEU A 386 6.48 14.02 -2.47
N ALA A 387 7.62 14.56 -2.02
CA ALA A 387 8.05 15.91 -2.38
C ALA A 387 8.21 16.04 -3.90
N SER A 388 8.80 15.04 -4.56
CA SER A 388 9.02 15.02 -6.01
C SER A 388 7.71 14.95 -6.79
N CYS A 389 6.78 14.10 -6.35
CA CYS A 389 5.43 13.99 -6.90
C CYS A 389 4.66 15.31 -6.81
N LEU A 390 4.70 15.97 -5.66
CA LEU A 390 4.01 17.24 -5.47
C LEU A 390 4.64 18.37 -6.29
N GLN A 391 5.97 18.48 -6.33
CA GLN A 391 6.63 19.47 -7.20
C GLN A 391 6.35 19.20 -8.68
N THR A 392 6.20 17.93 -9.08
CA THR A 392 5.77 17.58 -10.44
C THR A 392 4.39 18.17 -10.76
N LEU A 393 3.42 18.05 -9.83
CA LEU A 393 2.08 18.64 -10.00
C LEU A 393 2.11 20.17 -10.05
N ILE A 394 2.93 20.81 -9.20
CA ILE A 394 3.03 22.28 -9.12
C ILE A 394 3.66 22.88 -10.37
N HIS A 395 4.68 22.22 -10.94
CA HIS A 395 5.40 22.73 -12.11
C HIS A 395 4.86 22.18 -13.45
N GLY A 396 3.98 21.17 -13.43
CA GLY A 396 3.48 20.50 -14.63
C GLY A 396 4.49 19.57 -15.31
N HIS A 397 5.67 19.42 -14.71
CA HIS A 397 6.76 18.56 -15.18
C HIS A 397 7.79 18.36 -14.04
N PHE A 398 8.66 17.36 -14.18
CA PHE A 398 9.78 17.13 -13.24
C PHE A 398 11.12 17.40 -13.94
N ALA A 399 11.59 18.64 -13.90
CA ALA A 399 12.91 19.06 -14.40
C ALA A 399 13.84 19.52 -13.27
N HIS A 400 15.00 20.06 -13.65
CA HIS A 400 16.06 20.51 -12.74
C HIS A 400 15.54 21.48 -11.66
N GLU A 401 14.59 22.37 -11.97
CA GLU A 401 14.01 23.31 -11.00
C GLU A 401 13.21 22.57 -9.91
N ALA A 402 12.24 21.74 -10.30
CA ALA A 402 11.45 20.93 -9.37
C ALA A 402 12.35 20.03 -8.51
N GLY A 403 13.34 19.36 -9.11
CA GLY A 403 14.31 18.55 -8.39
C GLY A 403 15.19 19.35 -7.43
N SER A 404 15.63 20.54 -7.83
CA SER A 404 16.43 21.43 -6.96
C SER A 404 15.61 21.93 -5.78
N ARG A 405 14.33 22.23 -5.98
CA ARG A 405 13.43 22.64 -4.91
C ARG A 405 13.23 21.55 -3.88
N VAL A 406 13.04 20.29 -4.30
CA VAL A 406 12.96 19.15 -3.38
C VAL A 406 14.24 19.02 -2.56
N LYS A 407 15.41 19.09 -3.22
CA LYS A 407 16.72 19.00 -2.56
C LYS A 407 16.92 20.09 -1.52
N GLU A 408 16.53 21.33 -1.82
CA GLU A 408 16.60 22.47 -0.91
C GLU A 408 15.63 22.30 0.28
N LEU A 409 14.38 21.90 0.01
CA LEU A 409 13.34 21.75 1.03
C LEU A 409 13.66 20.64 2.03
N LEU A 410 14.16 19.49 1.55
CA LEU A 410 14.48 18.35 2.40
C LEU A 410 15.95 18.31 2.85
N GLY A 411 16.82 19.14 2.27
CA GLY A 411 18.26 19.14 2.52
C GLY A 411 18.96 17.87 2.04
N VAL A 412 18.52 17.30 0.91
CA VAL A 412 19.04 16.03 0.35
C VAL A 412 19.86 16.26 -0.92
N SER A 413 20.84 15.39 -1.19
CA SER A 413 21.69 15.45 -2.39
C SER A 413 21.00 14.87 -3.64
N SER A 414 20.16 13.86 -3.42
CA SER A 414 19.38 13.15 -4.44
C SER A 414 17.92 13.08 -4.04
N VAL A 415 17.03 13.08 -5.04
CA VAL A 415 15.59 12.82 -4.88
C VAL A 415 15.27 11.33 -5.04
N GLU A 416 16.16 10.57 -5.68
CA GLU A 416 16.06 9.12 -5.78
C GLU A 416 16.46 8.50 -4.44
N VAL A 417 15.49 7.83 -3.81
CA VAL A 417 15.63 7.25 -2.47
C VAL A 417 16.72 6.18 -2.44
N GLU A 418 16.85 5.38 -3.50
CA GLU A 418 17.91 4.35 -3.61
C GLU A 418 19.33 4.94 -3.61
N ALA A 419 19.47 6.20 -4.02
CA ALA A 419 20.75 6.92 -4.04
C ALA A 419 20.98 7.74 -2.75
N MET A 420 20.18 7.51 -1.70
CA MET A 420 20.33 8.21 -0.44
C MET A 420 21.56 7.70 0.31
N GLU A 421 22.49 8.61 0.60
CA GLU A 421 23.73 8.31 1.32
C GLU A 421 23.65 8.82 2.76
N ARG A 422 24.33 8.11 3.68
CA ARG A 422 24.48 8.55 5.06
C ARG A 422 25.20 9.90 5.12
N THR A 423 24.65 10.83 5.87
CA THR A 423 25.29 12.13 6.12
C THR A 423 25.53 12.40 7.60
N ALA A 424 26.57 13.18 7.92
CA ALA A 424 26.91 13.53 9.29
C ALA A 424 26.06 14.68 9.88
N ALA A 425 25.21 15.31 9.07
CA ALA A 425 24.40 16.44 9.47
C ALA A 425 23.10 15.97 10.14
N ASP A 426 22.93 16.31 11.42
CA ASP A 426 21.74 15.98 12.22
C ASP A 426 20.57 16.97 11.95
N ASP A 427 20.87 18.16 11.44
CA ASP A 427 19.90 19.24 11.19
C ASP A 427 19.27 19.14 9.79
N SER A 428 18.58 18.03 9.52
CA SER A 428 17.84 17.90 8.26
C SER A 428 16.39 18.34 8.44
N ARG A 429 15.91 19.21 7.54
CA ARG A 429 14.49 19.54 7.30
C ARG A 429 13.63 18.32 6.92
N PHE A 430 14.27 17.16 6.81
CA PHE A 430 13.68 15.86 6.53
C PHE A 430 13.48 15.07 7.84
N PRO A 431 12.28 15.09 8.42
CA PRO A 431 11.99 14.32 9.62
C PRO A 431 11.98 12.81 9.28
N GLY A 432 12.86 12.06 9.94
CA GLY A 432 13.06 10.62 9.68
C GLY A 432 14.22 10.28 8.74
N ARG A 433 15.06 11.26 8.34
CA ARG A 433 16.20 11.04 7.44
C ARG A 433 17.12 9.89 7.87
N ARG A 434 17.58 9.86 9.12
CA ARG A 434 18.47 8.79 9.62
C ARG A 434 17.85 7.40 9.47
N LEU A 435 16.54 7.29 9.69
CA LEU A 435 15.82 6.05 9.50
C LEU A 435 15.77 5.68 8.01
N ALA A 436 15.45 6.63 7.14
CA ALA A 436 15.43 6.41 5.70
C ALA A 436 16.80 5.95 5.17
N GLU A 437 17.88 6.66 5.52
CA GLU A 437 19.26 6.30 5.17
C GLU A 437 19.62 4.88 5.67
N SER A 438 19.23 4.55 6.90
CA SER A 438 19.53 3.23 7.49
C SER A 438 18.72 2.10 6.83
N ILE A 439 17.46 2.35 6.45
CA ILE A 439 16.64 1.39 5.70
C ILE A 439 17.21 1.16 4.30
N VAL A 440 17.61 2.21 3.59
CA VAL A 440 18.22 2.08 2.25
C VAL A 440 19.51 1.26 2.34
N GLU A 441 20.39 1.58 3.30
CA GLU A 441 21.65 0.88 3.48
C GLU A 441 21.45 -0.60 3.85
N ILE A 442 20.60 -0.92 4.83
CA ILE A 442 20.37 -2.32 5.20
C ILE A 442 19.66 -3.08 4.08
N SER A 443 18.77 -2.43 3.31
CA SER A 443 18.10 -3.04 2.17
C SER A 443 19.09 -3.44 1.08
N PHE A 444 20.12 -2.62 0.83
CA PHE A 444 21.21 -2.99 -0.07
C PHE A 444 21.94 -4.27 0.40
N LEU A 445 22.23 -4.36 1.71
CA LEU A 445 22.87 -5.56 2.29
C LEU A 445 21.96 -6.79 2.21
N LEU A 446 20.69 -6.66 2.60
CA LEU A 446 19.69 -7.74 2.59
C LEU A 446 19.43 -8.29 1.18
N ASN A 447 19.63 -7.47 0.15
CA ASN A 447 19.47 -7.87 -1.25
C ASN A 447 20.77 -8.32 -1.93
N SER A 448 21.92 -8.27 -1.25
CA SER A 448 23.16 -8.82 -1.80
C SER A 448 23.07 -10.35 -1.94
N GLU A 449 23.60 -10.90 -3.03
CA GLU A 449 23.58 -12.35 -3.27
C GLU A 449 24.32 -13.12 -2.16
N GLU A 450 25.39 -12.53 -1.63
CA GLU A 450 26.24 -13.12 -0.60
C GLU A 450 25.51 -13.33 0.73
N LEU A 451 24.69 -12.36 1.15
CA LEU A 451 23.91 -12.45 2.38
C LEU A 451 22.60 -13.21 2.16
N ARG A 452 21.81 -12.78 1.17
CA ARG A 452 20.46 -13.31 0.94
C ARG A 452 20.47 -14.80 0.61
N PHE A 453 21.49 -15.23 -0.11
CA PHE A 453 21.67 -16.62 -0.52
C PHE A 453 22.96 -17.20 0.04
N PHE A 454 23.27 -16.92 1.31
CA PHE A 454 24.48 -17.43 1.95
C PHE A 454 24.60 -18.97 1.88
N GLU A 455 23.48 -19.70 1.89
CA GLU A 455 23.47 -21.17 1.67
C GLU A 455 23.99 -21.58 0.28
N ASN A 456 23.92 -20.68 -0.71
CA ASN A 456 24.44 -20.90 -2.06
C ASN A 456 25.94 -20.60 -2.20
N ASN A 457 26.60 -20.12 -1.13
CA ASN A 457 28.04 -19.94 -1.10
C ASN A 457 28.77 -21.24 -1.49
N LYS A 458 29.84 -21.14 -2.29
CA LYS A 458 30.60 -22.28 -2.81
C LYS A 458 31.12 -23.22 -1.70
N PHE A 459 31.50 -22.67 -0.55
CA PHE A 459 31.98 -23.45 0.60
C PHE A 459 30.83 -24.23 1.23
N VAL A 460 29.68 -23.59 1.44
CA VAL A 460 28.48 -24.25 1.97
C VAL A 460 28.01 -25.36 1.03
N ARG A 461 27.85 -25.06 -0.27
CA ARG A 461 27.40 -26.06 -1.25
C ARG A 461 28.37 -27.23 -1.43
N GLY A 462 29.68 -26.99 -1.37
CA GLY A 462 30.69 -28.01 -1.61
C GLY A 462 31.03 -28.86 -0.38
N TRP A 463 31.12 -28.23 0.79
CA TRP A 463 31.66 -28.86 2.01
C TRP A 463 30.67 -28.90 3.18
N PHE A 464 29.50 -28.27 3.06
CA PHE A 464 28.45 -28.28 4.08
C PHE A 464 27.04 -28.43 3.47
N SER A 465 26.94 -29.26 2.43
CA SER A 465 25.67 -29.47 1.73
C SER A 465 24.66 -30.26 2.60
N PRO A 466 23.38 -30.38 2.18
CA PRO A 466 22.40 -31.21 2.87
C PRO A 466 22.85 -32.66 3.12
N PHE A 467 23.72 -33.23 2.27
CA PHE A 467 24.27 -34.57 2.47
C PHE A 467 25.19 -34.64 3.70
N GLN A 468 26.15 -33.71 3.80
CA GLN A 468 27.10 -33.62 4.93
C GLN A 468 26.37 -33.28 6.23
N ARG A 469 25.47 -32.28 6.20
CA ARG A 469 24.67 -31.83 7.35
C ARG A 469 23.89 -32.99 7.98
N ARG A 470 23.17 -33.77 7.16
CA ARG A 470 22.38 -34.93 7.64
C ARG A 470 23.23 -36.02 8.28
N ARG A 471 24.46 -36.22 7.80
CA ARG A 471 25.36 -37.26 8.31
C ARG A 471 26.26 -36.77 9.44
N LYS A 472 26.24 -35.47 9.77
CA LYS A 472 27.18 -34.82 10.69
C LYS A 472 28.64 -35.10 10.30
N MET A 473 28.89 -35.19 8.99
CA MET A 473 30.20 -35.50 8.41
C MET A 473 30.60 -34.34 7.52
N ALA A 474 31.41 -33.43 8.05
CA ALA A 474 31.96 -32.30 7.32
C ALA A 474 33.44 -32.12 7.68
N ASN A 475 34.21 -31.50 6.78
CA ASN A 475 35.62 -31.21 7.02
C ASN A 475 35.73 -30.07 8.06
N PRO A 476 36.36 -30.29 9.23
CA PRO A 476 36.42 -29.29 10.30
C PRO A 476 37.02 -27.95 9.86
N LEU A 477 38.08 -27.97 9.04
CA LEU A 477 38.71 -26.74 8.54
C LEU A 477 37.73 -25.92 7.70
N MET A 478 36.93 -26.59 6.87
CA MET A 478 35.92 -25.93 6.05
C MET A 478 34.76 -25.44 6.91
N CYS A 479 34.35 -26.20 7.94
CA CYS A 479 33.36 -25.74 8.91
C CYS A 479 33.82 -24.47 9.65
N MET A 480 35.08 -24.40 10.09
CA MET A 480 35.64 -23.19 10.72
C MET A 480 35.60 -21.99 9.79
N GLN A 481 35.96 -22.17 8.52
CA GLN A 481 35.92 -21.10 7.52
C GLN A 481 34.49 -20.60 7.27
N ILE A 482 33.54 -21.53 7.08
CA ILE A 482 32.12 -21.19 6.88
C ILE A 482 31.58 -20.46 8.12
N HIS A 483 31.88 -20.97 9.31
CA HIS A 483 31.47 -20.38 10.59
C HIS A 483 32.00 -18.95 10.74
N SER A 484 33.28 -18.71 10.42
CA SER A 484 33.89 -17.38 10.49
C SER A 484 33.24 -16.39 9.54
N GLN A 485 32.97 -16.80 8.29
CA GLN A 485 32.26 -15.97 7.30
C GLN A 485 30.84 -15.64 7.77
N ALA A 486 30.09 -16.67 8.17
CA ALA A 486 28.72 -16.51 8.65
C ALA A 486 28.65 -15.60 9.89
N SER A 487 29.59 -15.75 10.84
CA SER A 487 29.68 -14.91 12.04
C SER A 487 29.94 -13.45 11.70
N THR A 488 30.82 -13.18 10.73
CA THR A 488 31.12 -11.82 10.28
C THR A 488 29.88 -11.17 9.68
N TYR A 489 29.17 -11.90 8.82
CA TYR A 489 27.94 -11.42 8.20
C TYR A 489 26.82 -11.21 9.23
N ALA A 490 26.62 -12.15 10.14
CA ALA A 490 25.61 -12.04 11.20
C ALA A 490 25.87 -10.84 12.11
N ALA A 491 27.13 -10.62 12.53
CA ALA A 491 27.49 -9.48 13.38
C ALA A 491 27.23 -8.14 12.67
N ALA A 492 27.63 -8.02 11.39
CA ALA A 492 27.40 -6.82 10.60
C ALA A 492 25.90 -6.54 10.40
N LEU A 493 25.13 -7.57 10.04
CA LEU A 493 23.69 -7.42 9.84
C LEU A 493 22.96 -7.11 11.15
N GLN A 494 23.35 -7.74 12.26
CA GLN A 494 22.77 -7.49 13.58
C GLN A 494 23.02 -6.04 14.04
N GLN A 495 24.22 -5.51 13.81
CA GLN A 495 24.53 -4.11 14.12
C GLN A 495 23.65 -3.14 13.33
N LYS A 496 23.48 -3.38 12.02
CA LYS A 496 22.65 -2.53 11.16
C LYS A 496 21.16 -2.65 11.50
N ALA A 497 20.68 -3.86 11.76
CA ALA A 497 19.31 -4.10 12.17
C ALA A 497 18.99 -3.42 13.51
N ALA A 498 19.91 -3.47 14.49
CA ALA A 498 19.75 -2.77 15.75
C ALA A 498 19.66 -1.24 15.57
N ALA A 499 20.49 -0.66 14.70
CA ALA A 499 20.46 0.77 14.39
C ALA A 499 19.14 1.18 13.71
N VAL A 500 18.65 0.40 12.75
CA VAL A 500 17.35 0.64 12.11
C VAL A 500 16.24 0.56 13.16
N ARG A 501 16.24 -0.47 14.01
CA ARG A 501 15.24 -0.65 15.06
C ARG A 501 15.20 0.53 16.02
N GLU A 502 16.37 1.00 16.45
CA GLU A 502 16.48 2.16 17.33
C GLU A 502 15.86 3.41 16.70
N GLU A 503 16.17 3.69 15.44
CA GLU A 503 15.58 4.84 14.73
C GLU A 503 14.07 4.64 14.50
N MET A 504 13.60 3.44 14.14
CA MET A 504 12.17 3.14 13.96
C MET A 504 11.36 3.47 15.21
N LEU A 505 11.85 3.11 16.39
CA LEU A 505 11.14 3.34 17.65
C LEU A 505 10.90 4.82 17.97
N ARG A 506 11.65 5.73 17.35
CA ARG A 506 11.46 7.19 17.50
C ARG A 506 10.24 7.68 16.72
N PHE A 507 9.83 6.97 15.67
CA PHE A 507 8.78 7.39 14.74
C PHE A 507 7.56 6.48 14.79
N TYR A 508 7.72 5.23 15.24
CA TYR A 508 6.70 4.20 15.22
C TYR A 508 6.61 3.46 16.56
N PRO A 509 5.49 2.77 16.84
CA PRO A 509 5.39 1.83 17.95
C PRO A 509 6.32 0.61 17.78
N ASP A 510 6.52 -0.11 18.88
CA ASP A 510 7.38 -1.30 18.90
C ASP A 510 6.89 -2.41 17.98
N ALA A 511 5.57 -2.60 17.86
CA ALA A 511 4.97 -3.62 17.00
C ALA A 511 5.32 -3.40 15.52
N THR A 512 5.31 -2.15 15.04
CA THR A 512 5.75 -1.81 13.68
C THR A 512 7.22 -2.14 13.47
N ALA A 513 8.08 -1.80 14.42
CA ALA A 513 9.51 -2.12 14.34
C ALA A 513 9.75 -3.63 14.36
N GLN A 514 8.98 -4.38 15.16
CA GLN A 514 9.05 -5.83 15.22
C GLN A 514 8.62 -6.47 13.89
N GLU A 515 7.45 -6.12 13.36
CA GLU A 515 6.94 -6.62 12.07
C GLU A 515 7.97 -6.39 10.96
N TRP A 516 8.52 -5.18 10.86
CA TRP A 516 9.52 -4.83 9.85
C TRP A 516 10.80 -5.69 9.98
N MET A 517 11.27 -5.94 11.21
CA MET A 517 12.46 -6.77 11.45
C MET A 517 12.21 -8.23 11.09
N GLU A 518 11.04 -8.77 11.46
CA GLU A 518 10.65 -10.15 11.15
C GLU A 518 10.48 -10.37 9.65
N GLU A 519 9.92 -9.39 8.93
CA GLU A 519 9.68 -9.49 7.50
C GLU A 519 10.96 -9.31 6.66
N HIS A 520 11.80 -8.32 6.99
CA HIS A 520 12.95 -7.97 6.13
C HIS A 520 14.27 -8.58 6.61
N VAL A 521 14.56 -8.58 7.91
CA VAL A 521 15.84 -9.06 8.46
C VAL A 521 15.80 -10.56 8.74
N GLY A 522 14.69 -11.05 9.29
CA GLY A 522 14.48 -12.45 9.67
C GLY A 522 14.81 -13.47 8.56
N PRO A 523 14.31 -13.31 7.31
CA PRO A 523 14.54 -14.27 6.24
C PRO A 523 16.00 -14.39 5.80
N VAL A 524 16.82 -13.36 6.03
CA VAL A 524 18.27 -13.36 5.70
C VAL A 524 19.09 -13.81 6.91
N MET A 525 18.76 -13.32 8.11
CA MET A 525 19.51 -13.62 9.33
C MET A 525 19.35 -15.09 9.76
N THR A 526 18.14 -15.64 9.69
CA THR A 526 17.84 -16.98 10.21
C THR A 526 18.64 -18.10 9.52
N PRO A 527 18.76 -18.14 8.17
CA PRO A 527 19.62 -19.13 7.52
C PRO A 527 21.10 -19.02 7.89
N ILE A 528 21.62 -17.79 8.04
CA ILE A 528 23.01 -17.54 8.43
C ILE A 528 23.27 -18.08 9.84
N GLN A 529 22.41 -17.73 10.81
CA GLN A 529 22.50 -18.21 12.19
C GLN A 529 22.43 -19.74 12.27
N ARG A 530 21.52 -20.36 11.51
CA ARG A 530 21.42 -21.83 11.44
C ARG A 530 22.74 -22.46 10.95
N ILE A 531 23.36 -21.90 9.92
CA ILE A 531 24.66 -22.40 9.45
C ILE A 531 25.73 -22.22 10.52
N MET A 532 25.77 -21.08 11.21
CA MET A 532 26.72 -20.85 12.31
C MET A 532 26.60 -21.91 13.40
N GLU A 533 25.39 -22.20 13.85
CA GLU A 533 25.10 -23.20 14.87
C GLU A 533 25.52 -24.61 14.43
N GLU A 534 25.10 -25.03 13.23
CA GLU A 534 25.39 -26.38 12.73
C GLU A 534 26.87 -26.61 12.43
N THR A 535 27.57 -25.60 11.90
CA THR A 535 29.02 -25.67 11.68
C THR A 535 29.79 -25.68 12.99
N GLY A 536 29.38 -24.89 13.98
CA GLY A 536 29.95 -24.91 15.33
C GLY A 536 29.77 -26.27 16.01
N ALA A 537 28.60 -26.88 15.87
CA ALA A 537 28.34 -28.23 16.38
C ALA A 537 29.26 -29.28 15.74
N CYS A 538 29.48 -29.22 14.43
CA CYS A 538 30.35 -30.16 13.72
C CYS A 538 31.81 -30.07 14.18
N VAL A 539 32.31 -28.87 14.46
CA VAL A 539 33.68 -28.64 14.98
C VAL A 539 33.84 -29.22 16.39
N ASN A 540 32.79 -29.18 17.22
CA ASN A 540 32.84 -29.66 18.61
C ASN A 540 32.62 -31.18 18.76
N THR A 541 32.12 -31.88 17.73
CA THR A 541 31.82 -33.32 17.78
C THR A 541 32.88 -34.24 17.17
N GLN A 542 33.93 -33.69 16.54
CA GLN A 542 35.08 -34.43 16.01
C GLN A 542 36.32 -34.13 16.87
#